data_AF-W7SVU8-F1
#
_entry.id   AF-W7SVU8-F1
#
_cell.length_a   1.000
_cell.length_b   1.000
_cell.length_c   1.000
_cell.angle_alpha   90.00
_cell.angle_beta   90.00
_cell.angle_gamma   90.00
#
_symmetry.space_group_name_H-M   'P 1'
#
loop_
_entity.id
_entity.type
_entity.pdbx_description
1 polymer ?
#
loop_
_entity_poly.entity_id
_entity_poly.type
_entity_poly.pdbx_seq_one_letter_code
_entity_poly.pdbx_strand_id
1 'polypeptide(L)' 'MTPVPRRRLRPGRADLQELRVARLAADGRTNRDIAQALFLTTRTVEAHLTASYRKLAIRGRAQLSAAIAEPPA' A
#
# COMPACT_ATOMS: atom_id res chain seq x y z
N MET A 1 -1.10 -0.99 -23.37
CA MET A 1 -0.96 -0.85 -21.91
C MET A 1 -0.05 -1.97 -21.40
N THR A 2 1.27 -1.73 -21.43
CA THR A 2 2.27 -2.74 -21.07
C THR A 2 2.49 -2.70 -19.55
N PRO A 3 2.44 -3.84 -18.84
CA PRO A 3 2.82 -3.87 -17.42
C PRO A 3 4.33 -3.70 -17.31
N VAL A 4 4.76 -2.56 -16.77
CA VAL A 4 6.17 -2.18 -16.54
C VAL A 4 6.75 -3.00 -15.35
N PRO A 5 8.06 -3.28 -15.33
CA PRO A 5 8.63 -4.51 -14.80
C PRO A 5 8.91 -4.50 -13.28
N ARG A 6 9.10 -5.74 -12.81
CA ARG A 6 9.52 -6.21 -11.47
C ARG A 6 10.74 -5.46 -10.91
N ARG A 7 10.54 -4.28 -10.33
CA ARG A 7 11.61 -3.60 -9.57
C ARG A 7 11.59 -4.12 -8.12
N ARG A 8 12.65 -4.81 -7.70
CA ARG A 8 12.90 -5.12 -6.28
C ARG A 8 12.85 -3.82 -5.51
N LEU A 9 11.88 -3.70 -4.62
CA LEU A 9 11.63 -2.48 -3.87
C LEU A 9 12.27 -2.66 -2.50
N ARG A 10 13.33 -1.89 -2.29
CA ARG A 10 13.82 -1.58 -0.95
C ARG A 10 12.68 -0.95 -0.14
N PRO A 11 12.61 -1.15 1.19
CA PRO A 11 11.56 -0.63 2.05
C PRO A 11 11.38 0.91 2.03
N GLY A 12 12.22 1.67 1.33
CA GLY A 12 12.11 3.13 1.18
C GLY A 12 11.44 3.67 -0.10
N ARG A 13 10.82 2.85 -0.97
CA ARG A 13 10.18 3.35 -2.22
C ARG A 13 8.77 2.80 -2.45
N ALA A 14 7.90 2.84 -1.44
CA ALA A 14 6.49 2.89 -1.78
C ALA A 14 6.23 4.20 -2.54
N ASP A 15 5.51 4.11 -3.66
CA ASP A 15 5.09 5.31 -4.39
C ASP A 15 4.24 6.17 -3.44
N LEU A 16 4.23 7.50 -3.57
CA LEU A 16 3.50 8.38 -2.65
C LEU A 16 2.02 7.98 -2.51
N GLN A 17 1.43 7.45 -3.58
CA GLN A 17 0.08 6.90 -3.58
C GLN A 17 -0.04 5.58 -2.81
N GLU A 18 0.89 4.64 -3.01
CA GLU A 18 0.90 3.36 -2.31
C GLU A 18 1.07 3.54 -0.79
N LEU A 19 1.93 4.48 -0.38
CA LEU A 19 2.14 4.83 1.02
C LEU A 19 0.89 5.46 1.64
N ARG A 20 0.19 6.33 0.91
CA ARG A 20 -1.08 6.91 1.34
C ARG A 20 -2.16 5.84 1.53
N VAL A 21 -2.32 4.97 0.53
CA VAL A 21 -3.24 3.83 0.61
C VAL A 21 -2.89 2.94 1.79
N ALA A 22 -1.61 2.63 1.96
CA ALA A 22 -1.13 1.76 3.03
C ALA A 22 -1.36 2.35 4.43
N ARG A 23 -1.15 3.66 4.62
CA ARG A 23 -1.45 4.34 5.89
C ARG A 23 -2.93 4.34 6.22
N LEU A 24 -3.80 4.73 5.28
CA LEU A 24 -5.24 4.69 5.52
C LEU A 24 -5.73 3.27 5.80
N ALA A 25 -5.13 2.27 5.16
CA ALA A 25 -5.42 0.88 5.46
C ALA A 25 -4.90 0.45 6.84
N ALA A 26 -3.75 0.94 7.29
CA ALA A 26 -3.27 0.71 8.64
C ALA A 26 -4.20 1.34 9.70
N ASP A 27 -4.80 2.49 9.39
CA ASP A 27 -5.81 3.17 10.23
C ASP A 27 -7.19 2.49 10.26
N GLY A 28 -7.33 1.31 9.64
CA GLY A 28 -8.60 0.55 9.65
C GLY A 28 -9.63 0.96 8.58
N ARG A 29 -9.29 1.89 7.66
CA ARG A 29 -10.23 2.31 6.60
C ARG A 29 -10.48 1.25 5.52
N THR A 30 -11.74 1.01 5.15
CA THR A 30 -12.07 0.04 4.10
C THR A 30 -11.51 0.45 2.73
N ASN A 31 -11.29 -0.50 1.82
CA ASN A 31 -10.81 -0.17 0.46
C ASN A 31 -11.74 0.81 -0.27
N ARG A 32 -13.05 0.75 0.01
CA ARG A 32 -14.05 1.68 -0.55
C ARG A 32 -13.89 3.09 0.00
N ASP A 33 -13.68 3.24 1.30
CA ASP A 33 -13.44 4.55 1.91
C ASP A 33 -12.14 5.17 1.39
N ILE A 34 -11.06 4.37 1.30
CA ILE A 34 -9.78 4.80 0.74
C ILE A 34 -9.93 5.24 -0.71
N ALA A 35 -10.68 4.47 -1.50
CA ALA A 35 -10.97 4.80 -2.90
C ALA A 35 -11.68 6.15 -3.01
N GLN A 36 -12.67 6.41 -2.16
CA GLN A 36 -13.35 7.71 -2.13
C GLN A 36 -12.44 8.84 -1.66
N ALA A 37 -11.66 8.62 -0.60
CA ALA A 37 -10.77 9.63 -0.03
C ALA A 37 -9.63 10.05 -0.98
N LEU A 38 -9.17 9.14 -1.85
CA LEU A 38 -8.07 9.36 -2.79
C LEU A 38 -8.54 9.55 -4.24
N PHE A 39 -9.85 9.57 -4.49
CA PHE A 39 -10.44 9.64 -5.84
C PHE A 39 -9.94 8.50 -6.77
N LEU A 40 -9.84 7.30 -6.22
CA LEU A 40 -9.39 6.09 -6.91
C LEU A 40 -10.54 5.09 -7.06
N THR A 41 -10.32 4.06 -7.88
CA THR A 41 -11.20 2.87 -7.87
C THR A 41 -10.75 1.91 -6.76
N THR A 42 -11.68 1.10 -6.24
CA THR A 42 -11.36 0.03 -5.29
C THR A 42 -10.29 -0.92 -5.83
N ARG A 43 -10.35 -1.24 -7.13
CA ARG A 43 -9.36 -2.09 -7.80
C ARG A 43 -7.96 -1.45 -7.83
N THR A 44 -7.87 -0.14 -8.00
CA THR A 44 -6.60 0.59 -7.89
C THR A 44 -6.05 0.53 -6.47
N VAL A 45 -6.91 0.69 -5.46
CA VAL A 45 -6.55 0.56 -4.05
C VAL A 45 -6.01 -0.85 -3.76
N GLU A 46 -6.68 -1.91 -4.25
CA GLU A 46 -6.22 -3.29 -4.11
C GLU A 46 -4.86 -3.54 -4.78
N ALA A 47 -4.65 -2.96 -5.97
CA ALA A 47 -3.37 -3.06 -6.66
C ALA A 47 -2.24 -2.38 -5.87
N HIS A 48 -2.49 -1.19 -5.32
CA HIS A 48 -1.54 -0.49 -4.47
C HIS A 48 -1.26 -1.24 -3.16
N LEU A 49 -2.28 -1.79 -2.50
CA LEU A 49 -2.10 -2.62 -1.31
C LEU A 49 -1.28 -3.87 -1.61
N THR A 50 -1.59 -4.56 -2.71
CA THR A 50 -0.85 -5.75 -3.15
C THR A 50 0.62 -5.42 -3.42
N ALA A 51 0.89 -4.28 -4.06
CA ALA A 51 2.25 -3.80 -4.25
C ALA A 51 2.91 -3.51 -2.90
N SER A 52 2.29 -2.74 -2.02
CA SER A 52 2.79 -2.43 -0.67
C SER A 52 3.10 -3.68 0.15
N TYR A 53 2.21 -4.68 0.15
CA TYR A 53 2.43 -5.94 0.87
C TYR A 53 3.69 -6.66 0.39
N ARG A 54 3.91 -6.71 -0.94
CA ARG A 54 5.11 -7.31 -1.53
C ARG A 54 6.37 -6.51 -1.21
N LYS A 55 6.27 -5.18 -1.12
CA LYS A 55 7.40 -4.28 -0.78
C LYS A 55 7.80 -4.40 0.69
N LEU A 56 6.81 -4.48 1.56
CA LEU A 56 6.97 -4.60 3.02
C LEU A 56 7.17 -6.05 3.48
N ALA A 57 7.14 -7.01 2.54
CA ALA A 57 7.24 -8.45 2.80
C ALA A 57 6.21 -8.98 3.81
N ILE A 58 5.00 -8.41 3.82
CA ILE A 58 3.90 -8.81 4.70
C ILE A 58 2.82 -9.60 3.97
N ARG A 59 2.07 -10.41 4.73
CA ARG A 59 1.03 -11.29 4.15
C ARG A 59 -0.35 -10.63 4.05
N GLY A 60 -0.55 -9.49 4.69
CA GLY A 60 -1.83 -8.80 4.59
C GLY A 60 -1.99 -7.64 5.56
N ARG A 61 -3.22 -7.13 5.57
CA ARG A 61 -3.61 -5.89 6.23
C ARG A 61 -3.32 -5.84 7.73
N ALA A 62 -3.48 -6.95 8.44
CA ALA A 62 -3.22 -7.01 9.88
C ALA A 62 -1.76 -6.72 10.25
N GLN A 63 -0.82 -6.99 9.33
CA GLN A 63 0.60 -6.71 9.51
C GLN A 63 0.99 -5.31 9.02
N LEU A 64 0.08 -4.60 8.34
CA LEU A 64 0.35 -3.32 7.71
C LEU A 64 0.56 -2.21 8.76
N SER A 65 -0.22 -2.21 9.83
CA SER A 65 -0.06 -1.26 10.93
C SER A 65 1.28 -1.41 11.62
N ALA A 66 1.70 -2.64 11.91
CA ALA A 66 3.01 -2.93 12.49
C ALA A 66 4.16 -2.53 11.54
N ALA A 67 4.06 -2.88 10.25
CA ALA A 67 5.12 -2.64 9.27
C ALA A 67 5.33 -1.16 8.90
N ILE A 68 4.33 -0.30 9.09
CA ILE A 68 4.42 1.15 8.84
C ILE A 68 4.79 1.93 10.11
N ALA A 69 4.52 1.36 11.28
CA ALA A 69 4.83 1.97 12.57
C ALA A 69 6.32 1.90 12.94
N GLU A 70 7.13 1.08 12.28
CA GLU A 70 8.59 1.15 12.39
C GLU A 70 9.09 2.39 11.63
N PRO A 71 9.54 3.47 12.32
CA PRO A 71 10.26 4.52 11.63
C PRO A 71 11.59 3.95 11.12
N PRO A 72 12.08 4.37 9.94
CA PRO A 72 13.45 4.05 9.57
C PRO A 72 14.37 4.66 10.64
N ALA A 73 15.14 3.79 11.30
CA ALA A 73 16.27 4.21 12.14
C ALA A 73 17.28 5.01 11.32
#